data_AF-A0A1G3US56-F1
#
_entry.id   AF-A0A1G3US56-F1
#
_cell.length_a   1.000
_cell.length_b   1.000
_cell.length_c   1.000
_cell.angle_alpha   90.00
_cell.angle_beta   90.00
_cell.angle_gamma   90.00
#
_symmetry.space_group_name_H-M   'P 1'
#
loop_
_entity.id
_entity.type
_entity.pdbx_description
1 polymer ?
#
loop_
_entity_poly.entity_id
_entity_poly.type
_entity_poly.pdbx_seq_one_letter_code
_entity_poly.pdbx_strand_id
1 'polypeptide(L)'
;MSQLTLFDTNPTNILSTQTNYNPLLLSMTQSRDRKNMIIANSITHNNDELIETNSFLSNDIVYDWINYTTTVGVDYFSNIMSGQNREYVIELQNNQMVYPVVLVKPSVSKFIPFESNEEE
;
A
#
# COMPACT_ATOMS: atom_id res chain seq x y z
N MET A 1 -7.35 6.71 -25.78
CA MET A 1 -6.49 6.33 -24.65
C MET A 1 -5.95 4.94 -24.90
N SER A 2 -4.63 4.78 -24.96
CA SER A 2 -3.98 3.48 -25.13
C SER A 2 -3.89 2.79 -23.76
N GLN A 3 -4.24 1.51 -23.68
CA GLN A 3 -4.10 0.69 -22.47
C GLN A 3 -3.07 -0.41 -22.73
N LEU A 4 -2.19 -0.66 -21.76
CA LEU A 4 -1.26 -1.78 -21.78
C LEU A 4 -2.04 -3.09 -21.61
N THR A 5 -1.69 -4.10 -22.40
CA THR A 5 -2.34 -5.42 -22.34
C THR A 5 -1.28 -6.52 -22.38
N LEU A 6 -1.54 -7.59 -21.62
CA LEU A 6 -0.74 -8.81 -21.70
C LEU A 6 -1.18 -9.58 -22.95
N PHE A 7 -0.28 -9.70 -23.92
CA PHE A 7 -0.55 -10.43 -25.14
C PHE A 7 -0.11 -11.89 -24.99
N ASP A 8 -1.04 -12.82 -25.24
CA ASP A 8 -0.80 -14.26 -25.42
C ASP A 8 0.00 -14.95 -24.29
N THR A 9 -0.27 -14.57 -23.05
CA THR A 9 0.29 -15.22 -21.87
C THR A 9 -0.78 -15.38 -20.79
N ASN A 10 -0.86 -16.58 -20.21
CA ASN A 10 -1.77 -16.90 -19.10
C ASN A 10 -0.94 -17.20 -17.84
N PRO A 11 -0.42 -16.17 -17.15
CA PRO A 11 0.36 -16.37 -15.94
C PRO A 11 -0.53 -16.90 -14.80
N THR A 12 -0.06 -17.92 -14.09
CA THR A 12 -0.73 -18.42 -12.88
C THR A 12 -0.86 -17.31 -11.84
N ASN A 13 0.21 -16.55 -11.60
CA ASN A 13 0.26 -15.40 -10.71
C ASN A 13 1.18 -14.31 -11.29
N ILE A 14 0.83 -13.05 -11.06
CA ILE A 14 1.69 -11.88 -11.33
C ILE A 14 2.06 -11.28 -9.97
N LEU A 15 3.29 -11.52 -9.53
CA LEU A 15 3.76 -11.06 -8.23
C LEU A 15 4.39 -9.67 -8.35
N SER A 16 4.07 -8.79 -7.41
CA SER A 16 4.57 -7.42 -7.39
C SER A 16 4.85 -6.92 -5.98
N THR A 17 5.62 -5.83 -5.92
CA THR A 17 6.06 -5.19 -4.68
C THR A 17 5.36 -3.86 -4.47
N GLN A 18 5.64 -3.22 -3.33
CA GLN A 18 5.12 -1.91 -2.92
C GLN A 18 5.11 -0.87 -4.04
N THR A 19 6.13 -0.84 -4.88
CA THR A 19 6.26 0.13 -5.99
C THR A 19 5.04 0.12 -6.92
N ASN A 20 4.40 -1.03 -7.11
CA ASN A 20 3.24 -1.18 -8.00
C ASN A 20 1.89 -1.04 -7.29
N TYR A 21 1.87 -0.76 -5.98
CA TYR A 21 0.69 -0.30 -5.27
C TYR A 21 0.37 1.15 -5.64
N ASN A 22 0.02 1.37 -6.92
CA ASN A 22 -0.18 2.68 -7.52
C ASN A 22 -1.51 2.72 -8.30
N PRO A 23 -2.43 3.66 -8.01
CA PRO A 23 -3.73 3.76 -8.68
C PRO A 23 -3.65 3.89 -10.21
N LEU A 24 -2.55 4.44 -10.74
CA LEU A 24 -2.32 4.57 -12.17
C LEU A 24 -2.32 3.20 -12.89
N LEU A 25 -1.90 2.14 -12.18
CA LEU A 25 -1.97 0.77 -12.70
C LEU A 25 -3.40 0.36 -13.09
N LEU A 26 -4.41 0.83 -12.34
CA LEU A 26 -5.81 0.49 -12.55
C LEU A 26 -6.39 1.14 -13.81
N SER A 27 -5.86 2.30 -14.21
CA SER A 27 -6.29 3.04 -15.40
C SER A 27 -5.48 2.73 -16.65
N MET A 28 -4.20 2.34 -16.50
CA MET A 28 -3.30 2.02 -17.61
C MET A 28 -3.42 0.58 -18.12
N THR A 29 -4.02 -0.32 -17.34
CA THR A 29 -4.19 -1.74 -17.71
C THR A 29 -5.66 -2.12 -17.79
N GLN A 30 -5.99 -3.25 -18.41
CA GLN A 30 -7.35 -3.80 -18.35
C GLN A 30 -7.49 -4.71 -17.12
N SER A 31 -8.69 -4.78 -16.54
CA SER A 31 -8.95 -5.65 -15.38
C SER A 31 -8.58 -7.12 -15.62
N ARG A 32 -8.72 -7.59 -16.87
CA ARG A 32 -8.32 -8.96 -17.27
C ARG A 32 -6.81 -9.19 -17.15
N ASP A 33 -5.99 -8.18 -17.47
CA ASP A 33 -4.53 -8.28 -17.49
C ASP A 33 -3.96 -8.34 -16.07
N ARG A 34 -4.72 -7.85 -15.08
CA ARG A 34 -4.31 -7.80 -13.66
C ARG A 34 -5.10 -8.75 -12.75
N LYS A 35 -5.90 -9.65 -13.32
CA LYS A 35 -6.77 -10.56 -12.56
C LYS A 35 -6.00 -11.43 -11.55
N ASN A 36 -4.82 -11.91 -11.97
CA ASN A 36 -3.97 -12.79 -11.16
C ASN A 36 -2.84 -12.01 -10.47
N MET A 37 -2.96 -10.68 -10.36
CA MET A 37 -1.92 -9.84 -9.77
C MET A 37 -2.06 -9.78 -8.26
N ILE A 38 -0.94 -10.00 -7.58
CA ILE A 38 -0.79 -9.90 -6.13
C ILE A 38 0.35 -8.93 -5.85
N ILE A 39 0.10 -7.98 -4.95
CA ILE A 39 1.03 -6.94 -4.59
C ILE A 39 1.30 -7.05 -3.09
N ALA A 40 2.57 -7.14 -2.72
CA ALA A 40 3.01 -6.98 -1.35
C ALA A 40 3.05 -5.49 -1.00
N ASN A 41 2.23 -5.08 -0.03
CA ASN A 41 2.07 -3.70 0.41
C ASN A 41 2.42 -3.57 1.91
N SER A 42 3.09 -2.48 2.26
CA SER A 42 3.57 -2.14 3.59
C SER A 42 2.88 -0.90 4.17
N ILE A 43 1.99 -0.25 3.41
CA ILE A 43 1.05 0.76 3.91
C ILE A 43 -0.13 0.02 4.55
N THR A 44 -0.09 -0.15 5.87
CA THR A 44 -0.97 -1.09 6.59
C THR A 44 -1.89 -0.40 7.60
N HIS A 45 -1.60 0.84 7.96
CA HIS A 45 -2.42 1.61 8.88
C HIS A 45 -3.34 2.56 8.10
N ASN A 46 -4.64 2.37 8.24
CA ASN A 46 -5.66 3.24 7.66
C ASN A 46 -6.43 3.91 8.79
N ASN A 47 -6.17 5.19 9.01
CA ASN A 47 -6.95 6.06 9.89
C ASN A 47 -7.51 7.20 9.03
N ASP A 48 -8.83 7.29 8.92
CA ASP A 48 -9.51 8.25 8.05
C ASP A 48 -9.17 9.71 8.42
N GLU A 49 -9.03 10.03 9.71
CA GLU A 49 -8.66 11.37 10.20
C GLU A 49 -7.23 11.73 9.79
N LEU A 50 -6.29 10.77 9.89
CA LEU A 50 -4.92 10.97 9.42
C LEU A 50 -4.86 11.16 7.90
N ILE A 51 -5.61 10.36 7.15
CA ILE A 51 -5.66 10.44 5.68
C ILE A 51 -6.19 11.81 5.25
N GLU A 52 -7.30 12.26 5.84
CA GLU A 52 -7.91 13.54 5.53
C GLU A 52 -6.99 14.71 5.91
N THR A 53 -6.39 14.67 7.10
CA THR A 53 -5.46 15.70 7.57
C THR A 53 -4.25 15.83 6.66
N ASN A 54 -3.67 14.70 6.23
CA ASN A 54 -2.53 14.69 5.31
C ASN A 54 -2.94 15.15 3.90
N SER A 55 -4.16 14.83 3.44
CA SER A 55 -4.69 15.32 2.17
C SER A 55 -4.77 16.85 2.12
N PHE A 56 -5.11 17.53 3.23
CA PHE A 56 -5.07 19.00 3.28
C PHE A 56 -3.68 19.58 3.04
N LEU A 57 -2.62 18.82 3.35
CA LEU A 57 -1.23 19.19 3.14
C LEU A 57 -0.67 18.66 1.81
N SER A 58 -1.52 18.11 0.94
CA SER A 58 -1.12 17.45 -0.32
C SER A 58 -0.15 16.28 -0.10
N ASN A 59 -0.26 15.61 1.05
CA ASN A 59 0.54 14.46 1.44
C ASN A 59 -0.31 13.17 1.29
N ASP A 60 -0.09 12.39 0.24
CA ASP A 60 -0.83 11.15 0.01
C ASP A 60 -0.20 10.00 0.80
N ILE A 61 -0.77 9.66 1.97
CA ILE A 61 -0.27 8.53 2.78
C ILE A 61 -0.94 7.19 2.42
N VAL A 62 -1.91 7.20 1.49
CA VAL A 62 -2.64 6.00 1.08
C VAL A 62 -1.88 5.25 0.01
N TYR A 63 -1.31 5.94 -0.98
CA TYR A 63 -0.63 5.30 -2.11
C TYR A 63 0.85 5.65 -2.26
N ASP A 64 1.33 6.72 -1.61
CA ASP A 64 2.75 7.07 -1.63
C ASP A 64 3.46 6.57 -0.37
N TRP A 65 4.28 5.54 -0.56
CA TRP A 65 5.02 4.90 0.52
C TRP A 65 6.09 5.81 1.15
N ILE A 66 6.59 6.81 0.42
CA ILE A 66 7.55 7.79 0.93
C ILE A 66 6.85 8.73 1.89
N ASN A 67 5.68 9.23 1.50
CA ASN A 67 4.82 10.06 2.34
C ASN A 67 4.39 9.32 3.61
N TYR A 68 3.90 8.08 3.44
CA TYR A 68 3.54 7.21 4.57
C TYR A 68 4.72 7.05 5.54
N THR A 69 5.90 6.64 5.07
CA THR A 69 7.12 6.47 5.89
C THR A 69 7.52 7.77 6.59
N THR A 70 7.39 8.90 5.90
CA THR A 70 7.69 10.22 6.47
C THR A 70 6.79 10.53 7.65
N THR A 71 5.48 10.28 7.53
CA THR A 71 4.55 10.50 8.65
C THR A 71 4.78 9.56 9.83
N VAL A 72 5.14 8.29 9.57
CA VAL A 72 5.57 7.35 10.63
C VAL A 72 6.82 7.87 11.36
N GLY A 73 7.77 8.44 10.61
CA GLY A 73 8.96 9.08 11.19
C GLY A 73 8.62 10.29 12.04
N VAL A 74 7.76 11.18 11.54
CA VAL A 74 7.30 12.36 12.30
C VAL A 74 6.60 11.96 13.59
N ASP A 75 5.68 10.99 13.54
CA ASP A 75 5.02 10.42 14.72
C ASP A 75 6.03 9.86 15.72
N TYR A 76 7.00 9.07 15.26
CA TYR A 76 8.05 8.51 16.10
C TYR A 76 8.89 9.59 16.80
N PHE A 77 9.37 10.61 16.06
CA PHE A 77 10.14 11.70 16.65
C PHE A 77 9.28 12.57 17.59
N SER A 78 8.02 12.81 17.24
CA SER A 78 7.07 13.54 18.09
C SER A 78 6.87 12.83 19.43
N ASN A 79 6.67 11.50 19.41
CA ASN A 79 6.59 10.66 20.60
C ASN A 79 7.84 10.80 21.49
N ILE A 80 9.05 10.73 20.90
CA ILE A 80 10.31 10.88 21.67
C ILE A 80 10.43 12.27 22.31
N MET A 81 10.04 13.33 21.58
CA MET A 81 10.21 14.71 22.06
C MET A 81 9.16 15.13 23.09
N SER A 82 7.90 14.69 22.90
CA SER A 82 6.75 15.17 23.68
C SER A 82 6.21 14.16 24.68
N GLY A 83 6.58 12.88 24.57
CA GLY A 83 6.03 11.78 25.36
C GLY A 83 4.59 11.38 25.01
N GLN A 84 3.99 11.98 23.96
CA GLN A 84 2.65 11.60 23.49
C GLN A 84 2.66 10.19 22.89
N ASN A 85 1.55 9.46 23.00
CA ASN A 85 1.43 8.14 22.39
C ASN A 85 1.58 8.22 20.87
N ARG A 86 2.17 7.18 20.28
CA ARG A 86 2.29 7.04 18.83
C ARG A 86 0.96 6.68 18.22
N GLU A 87 0.65 7.28 17.08
CA GLU A 87 -0.52 6.93 16.28
C GLU A 87 -0.23 5.69 15.42
N TYR A 88 0.99 5.59 14.87
CA TYR A 88 1.38 4.45 14.05
C TYR A 88 1.90 3.28 14.91
N VAL A 89 1.26 2.12 14.75
CA VAL A 89 1.68 0.87 15.39
C VAL A 89 2.71 0.16 14.50
N ILE A 90 3.95 0.64 14.53
CA ILE A 90 5.09 0.05 13.80
C ILE A 90 6.13 -0.44 14.80
N GLU A 91 6.48 -1.73 14.69
CA GLU A 91 7.49 -2.37 15.52
C GLU A 91 8.88 -1.76 15.27
N LEU A 92 9.64 -1.59 16.34
CA LEU A 92 11.03 -1.14 16.30
C LEU A 92 11.93 -2.28 16.75
N GLN A 93 12.78 -2.76 15.84
CA GLN A 93 13.76 -3.79 16.12
C GLN A 93 15.15 -3.26 15.79
N ASN A 94 16.06 -3.21 16.77
CA ASN A 94 17.43 -2.72 16.58
C ASN A 94 17.50 -1.34 15.90
N ASN A 95 16.68 -0.39 16.35
CA ASN A 95 16.56 0.96 15.75
C ASN A 95 16.05 0.99 14.29
N GLN A 96 15.51 -0.12 13.78
CA GLN A 96 14.86 -0.21 12.49
C GLN A 96 13.36 -0.33 12.66
N MET A 97 12.61 0.46 11.88
CA MET A 97 11.15 0.30 11.77
C MET A 97 10.83 -0.92 10.90
N VAL A 98 10.11 -1.88 11.45
CA VAL A 98 9.69 -3.11 10.78
C VAL A 98 8.26 -2.95 10.30
N TYR A 99 8.10 -2.72 9.00
CA TYR A 99 6.79 -2.55 8.39
C TYR A 99 6.13 -3.90 8.13
N PRO A 100 4.90 -4.14 8.64
CA PRO A 100 4.17 -5.35 8.30
C PRO A 100 3.82 -5.36 6.80
N VAL A 101 3.75 -6.54 6.22
CA VAL A 101 3.41 -6.74 4.81
C VAL A 101 2.03 -7.36 4.71
N VAL A 102 1.13 -6.72 3.97
CA VAL A 102 -0.18 -7.24 3.59
C VAL A 102 -0.22 -7.49 2.10
N LEU A 103 -0.88 -8.57 1.69
CA LEU A 103 -1.10 -8.86 0.29
C LEU A 103 -2.38 -8.19 -0.18
N VAL A 104 -2.31 -7.52 -1.33
CA VAL A 104 -3.46 -6.87 -1.97
C VAL A 104 -3.54 -7.27 -3.43
N LYS A 105 -4.74 -7.21 -4.00
CA LYS A 105 -4.99 -7.38 -5.43
C LYS A 105 -5.69 -6.17 -6.03
N PRO A 106 -5.39 -5.80 -7.27
CA PRO A 106 -6.10 -4.72 -7.95
C PRO A 106 -7.52 -5.19 -8.33
N SER A 107 -8.53 -4.41 -7.96
CA SER A 107 -9.90 -4.58 -8.43
C SER A 107 -10.16 -3.69 -9.65
N VAL A 108 -11.44 -3.38 -9.90
CA VAL A 108 -11.84 -2.46 -10.97
C VAL A 108 -11.33 -1.04 -10.69
N SER A 109 -11.53 -0.53 -9.48
CA SER A 109 -11.28 0.88 -9.14
C SER A 109 -10.39 1.12 -7.91
N LYS A 110 -10.07 0.08 -7.15
CA LYS A 110 -9.23 0.17 -5.95
C LYS A 110 -8.43 -1.10 -5.72
N PHE A 111 -7.46 -1.07 -4.83
CA PHE A 111 -6.84 -2.27 -4.30
C PHE A 111 -7.67 -2.82 -3.15
N ILE A 112 -7.74 -4.14 -3.04
CA ILE A 112 -8.44 -4.84 -1.97
C ILE A 112 -7.53 -5.90 -1.36
N PRO A 113 -7.72 -6.27 -0.08
CA PRO A 113 -6.98 -7.38 0.53
C PRO A 113 -7.04 -8.65 -0.33
N PHE A 114 -5.91 -9.34 -0.41
CA PHE A 114 -5.83 -10.66 -1.01
C PHE A 114 -6.10 -11.71 0.07
N GLU A 115 -7.18 -12.47 -0.10
CA GLU A 115 -7.49 -13.64 0.71
C GLU A 115 -7.12 -14.88 -0.11
N SER A 116 -6.21 -15.71 0.40
CA SER A 116 -5.99 -17.04 -0.16
C SER A 116 -7.16 -17.90 0.26
N ASN A 117 -8.02 -18.28 -0.68
CA ASN A 117 -8.92 -19.39 -0.44
C ASN A 117 -8.03 -20.63 -0.30
N GLU A 118 -7.81 -21.08 0.93
CA GLU A 118 -7.39 -22.45 1.19
C GLU A 118 -8.57 -23.35 0.78
N GLU A 119 -8.62 -23.73 -0.49
CA GLU A 119 -9.42 -24.88 -0.90
C GLU A 119 -8.70 -26.12 -0.34
N GLU A 120 -9.17 -26.62 0.81
CA GLU A 120 -8.95 -28.01 1.30
C GLU A 120 -9.60 -29.03 0.37
#